data_AF-A0A016VMZ2-F1
#
_entry.id   AF-A0A016VMZ2-F1
#
_cell.length_a   1.000
_cell.length_b   1.000
_cell.length_c   1.000
_cell.angle_alpha   90.00
_cell.angle_beta   90.00
_cell.angle_gamma   90.00
#
_symmetry.space_group_name_H-M   'P 1'
#
loop_
_entity.id
_entity.type
_entity.pdbx_description
1 polymer ?
#
loop_
_entity_poly.entity_id
_entity_poly.type
_entity_poly.pdbx_seq_one_letter_code
_entity_poly.pdbx_strand_id
1 'polypeptide(L)'
;MSFTSNEINYLIWRYLRESGFEHTAFVFGHESELNDCSITSSDLPSGSLVSIVQRGLFYIDAEVKAYNNELPTESGDESPCKMSLIDGAVYLSRILNDTSDSSVVPPPSPSDSGRPEVETAASTSSVGGKSFLIRR
;
A
#
# COMPACT_ATOMS: atom_id res chain seq x y z
N MET A 1 -5.94 -6.82 -1.20
CA MET A 1 -6.69 -6.95 -2.47
C MET A 1 -5.99 -8.01 -3.29
N SER A 2 -6.71 -8.97 -3.88
CA SER A 2 -6.15 -9.99 -4.77
C SER A 2 -7.05 -10.10 -6.00
N PHE A 3 -6.47 -10.28 -7.17
CA PHE A 3 -7.18 -10.52 -8.42
C PHE A 3 -6.88 -11.94 -8.93
N THR A 4 -7.76 -12.46 -9.76
CA THR A 4 -7.63 -13.77 -10.41
C THR A 4 -6.98 -13.63 -11.79
N SER A 5 -6.33 -14.69 -12.27
CA SER A 5 -5.75 -14.72 -13.62
C SER A 5 -6.79 -14.44 -14.70
N ASN A 6 -8.03 -14.91 -14.50
CA ASN A 6 -9.12 -14.72 -15.46
C ASN A 6 -9.48 -13.23 -15.62
N GLU A 7 -9.49 -12.47 -14.53
CA GLU A 7 -9.77 -11.02 -14.57
C GLU A 7 -8.69 -10.27 -15.36
N ILE A 8 -7.41 -10.60 -15.14
CA ILE A 8 -6.31 -10.01 -15.91
C ILE A 8 -6.37 -10.45 -17.37
N ASN A 9 -6.55 -11.74 -17.65
CA ASN A 9 -6.66 -12.26 -19.02
C ASN A 9 -7.79 -11.57 -19.77
N TYR A 10 -8.94 -11.38 -19.13
CA TYR A 10 -10.06 -10.66 -19.72
C TYR A 10 -9.69 -9.21 -20.08
N LEU A 11 -9.01 -8.49 -19.18
CA LEU A 11 -8.55 -7.12 -19.44
C LEU A 11 -7.52 -7.05 -20.58
N ILE A 12 -6.59 -8.00 -20.64
CA ILE A 12 -5.59 -8.12 -21.72
C ILE A 12 -6.29 -8.37 -23.05
N TRP A 13 -7.17 -9.36 -23.11
CA TRP A 13 -7.95 -9.66 -24.31
C TRP A 13 -8.76 -8.44 -24.78
N ARG A 14 -9.40 -7.74 -23.86
CA ARG A 14 -10.18 -6.53 -24.16
C ARG A 14 -9.29 -5.43 -24.73
N TYR A 15 -8.12 -5.21 -24.15
CA TYR A 15 -7.12 -4.26 -24.67
C TYR A 15 -6.64 -4.62 -26.07
N LEU A 16 -6.35 -5.89 -26.33
CA LEU A 16 -5.93 -6.36 -27.66
C LEU A 16 -7.01 -6.06 -28.70
N ARG A 17 -8.28 -6.31 -28.36
CA ARG A 17 -9.40 -6.03 -29.23
C ARG A 17 -9.64 -4.53 -29.45
N GLU A 18 -9.54 -3.73 -28.40
CA GLU A 18 -9.66 -2.26 -28.47
C GLU A 18 -8.52 -1.61 -29.28
N SER A 19 -7.33 -2.23 -29.27
CA SER A 19 -6.15 -1.77 -30.02
C SER A 19 -6.10 -2.24 -31.48
N GLY A 20 -7.05 -3.10 -31.91
CA GLY A 20 -7.10 -3.64 -33.27
C GLY A 20 -6.23 -4.87 -33.53
N PHE A 21 -5.69 -5.53 -32.50
CA PHE A 21 -4.92 -6.79 -32.62
C PHE A 21 -5.86 -8.00 -32.73
N GLU A 22 -6.71 -8.03 -33.75
CA GLU A 22 -7.82 -9.00 -33.87
C GLU A 22 -7.35 -10.46 -33.85
N HIS A 23 -6.34 -10.81 -34.65
CA HIS A 23 -5.81 -12.19 -34.69
C HIS A 23 -5.17 -12.61 -33.37
N THR A 24 -4.43 -11.71 -32.72
CA THR A 24 -3.83 -11.97 -31.40
C THR A 24 -4.89 -12.12 -30.33
N ALA A 25 -5.92 -11.26 -30.33
CA ALA A 25 -7.04 -11.36 -29.40
C ALA A 25 -7.81 -12.67 -29.59
N PHE A 26 -7.97 -13.14 -30.83
CA PHE A 26 -8.61 -14.42 -31.13
C PHE A 26 -7.82 -15.60 -30.54
N VAL A 27 -6.52 -15.71 -30.86
CA VAL A 27 -5.67 -16.80 -30.36
C VAL A 27 -5.57 -16.74 -28.83
N PHE A 28 -5.30 -15.56 -28.27
CA PHE A 28 -5.18 -15.37 -26.83
C PHE A 28 -6.49 -15.71 -26.10
N GLY A 29 -7.65 -15.28 -26.62
CA GLY A 29 -8.94 -15.58 -25.99
C GLY A 29 -9.25 -17.08 -25.95
N HIS A 30 -8.79 -17.84 -26.95
CA HIS A 30 -8.90 -19.30 -26.96
C HIS A 30 -7.89 -19.96 -25.99
N GLU A 31 -6.63 -19.55 -26.00
CA GLU A 31 -5.58 -20.09 -25.11
C GLU A 31 -5.83 -19.79 -23.62
N SER A 32 -6.51 -18.68 -23.32
CA SER A 32 -6.83 -18.26 -21.95
C SER A 32 -8.19 -18.75 -21.45
N GLU A 33 -8.91 -19.57 -22.23
CA GLU A 33 -10.20 -20.18 -21.86
C GLU A 33 -11.24 -19.15 -21.35
N LEU A 34 -11.24 -17.93 -21.92
CA LEU A 34 -12.13 -16.86 -21.46
C LEU A 34 -13.61 -17.15 -21.69
N ASN A 35 -13.94 -18.08 -22.60
CA ASN A 35 -15.30 -18.50 -22.89
C ASN A 35 -15.96 -19.25 -21.72
N ASP A 36 -15.16 -19.90 -20.87
CA ASP A 36 -15.63 -20.68 -19.72
C ASP A 36 -15.61 -19.85 -18.43
N CYS A 37 -15.09 -18.61 -18.48
CA CYS A 37 -15.00 -17.71 -17.34
C CYS A 37 -16.30 -16.92 -17.15
N SER A 38 -16.85 -16.92 -15.93
CA SER A 38 -18.08 -16.20 -15.56
C SER A 38 -17.94 -14.67 -15.49
N ILE A 39 -16.87 -14.09 -16.05
CA ILE A 39 -16.61 -12.65 -16.00
C ILE A 39 -17.66 -11.95 -16.86
N THR A 40 -18.59 -11.27 -16.19
CA THR A 40 -19.70 -10.56 -16.82
C THR A 40 -19.12 -9.33 -17.55
N SER A 41 -18.95 -9.47 -18.86
CA SER A 41 -18.23 -8.56 -19.75
C SER A 41 -18.93 -7.24 -20.05
N SER A 42 -20.20 -7.11 -19.65
CA SER A 42 -21.13 -6.05 -20.10
C SER A 42 -20.81 -4.66 -19.58
N ASP A 43 -20.12 -4.53 -18.44
CA ASP A 43 -20.11 -3.26 -17.70
C ASP A 43 -18.73 -2.57 -17.69
N LEU A 44 -17.72 -3.18 -18.31
CA LEU A 44 -16.35 -2.65 -18.30
C LEU A 44 -16.19 -1.58 -19.41
N PRO A 45 -15.80 -0.33 -19.06
CA PRO A 45 -15.60 0.74 -20.03
C PRO A 45 -14.38 0.48 -20.93
N SER A 46 -14.36 1.12 -22.10
CA SER A 46 -13.19 1.10 -22.97
C SER A 46 -11.96 1.68 -22.28
N GLY A 47 -10.78 1.11 -22.52
CA GLY A 47 -9.53 1.57 -21.91
C GLY A 47 -9.38 1.19 -20.44
N SER A 48 -10.19 0.26 -19.92
CA SER A 48 -10.13 -0.18 -18.51
C SER A 48 -8.72 -0.62 -18.09
N LEU A 49 -8.05 -1.46 -18.89
CA LEU A 49 -6.69 -1.92 -18.58
C LEU A 49 -5.71 -0.73 -18.48
N VAL A 50 -5.76 0.17 -19.46
CA VAL A 50 -4.89 1.36 -19.51
C VAL A 50 -5.12 2.25 -18.30
N SER A 51 -6.38 2.47 -17.92
CA SER A 51 -6.74 3.27 -16.74
C SER A 51 -6.22 2.66 -15.45
N ILE A 52 -6.33 1.34 -15.28
CA ILE A 52 -5.79 0.64 -14.11
C ILE A 52 -4.27 0.78 -14.05
N VAL A 53 -3.57 0.58 -15.18
CA VAL A 53 -2.11 0.72 -15.27
C VAL A 53 -1.66 2.15 -14.95
N GLN A 54 -2.35 3.16 -15.48
CA GLN A 54 -2.09 4.57 -15.16
C GLN A 54 -2.29 4.87 -13.66
N ARG A 55 -3.36 4.34 -13.05
CA ARG A 55 -3.60 4.48 -11.61
C ARG A 55 -2.54 3.78 -10.78
N GLY A 56 -2.04 2.62 -11.23
CA GLY A 56 -0.89 1.96 -10.61
C GLY A 56 0.37 2.82 -10.64
N LEU A 57 0.61 3.53 -11.74
CA LEU A 57 1.75 4.45 -11.86
C LEU A 57 1.64 5.65 -10.91
N PHE A 58 0.45 6.25 -10.80
CA PHE A 58 0.20 7.30 -9.80
C PHE A 58 0.35 6.81 -8.36
N TYR A 59 -0.03 5.55 -8.10
CA TYR A 59 0.15 4.96 -6.79
C TYR A 59 1.64 4.80 -6.44
N ILE A 60 2.45 4.30 -7.38
CA ILE A 60 3.91 4.19 -7.20
C ILE A 60 4.53 5.57 -6.93
N ASP A 61 4.16 6.57 -7.72
CA ASP A 61 4.67 7.94 -7.54
C ASP A 61 4.28 8.53 -6.16
N ALA A 62 3.04 8.28 -5.72
CA ALA A 62 2.59 8.70 -4.40
C ALA A 62 3.36 7.98 -3.27
N GLU A 63 3.66 6.69 -3.42
CA GLU A 63 4.49 5.94 -2.46
C GLU A 63 5.91 6.52 -2.37
N VAL A 64 6.53 6.87 -3.51
CA VAL A 64 7.86 7.51 -3.56
C VAL A 64 7.86 8.82 -2.78
N LYS A 65 6.90 9.70 -3.07
CA LYS A 65 6.79 11.01 -2.42
C LYS A 65 6.56 10.88 -0.91
N ALA A 66 5.69 9.95 -0.51
CA ALA A 66 5.43 9.65 0.89
C ALA A 66 6.69 9.13 1.61
N TYR A 67 7.46 8.26 0.97
CA TYR A 67 8.72 7.75 1.52
C TYR A 67 9.78 8.84 1.69
N ASN A 68 9.92 9.73 0.70
CA ASN A 68 10.86 10.85 0.75
C ASN A 68 10.42 12.01 1.65
N ASN A 69 9.23 11.92 2.26
CA ASN A 69 8.62 12.97 3.09
C ASN A 69 8.45 14.30 2.32
N GLU A 70 8.30 14.23 1.00
CA GLU A 70 8.00 15.36 0.13
C GLU A 70 6.52 15.73 0.33
N LEU A 71 6.27 16.74 1.17
CA LEU A 71 4.95 17.33 1.32
C LEU A 71 4.50 17.92 -0.02
N PRO A 72 3.20 17.83 -0.39
CA PRO A 72 2.71 18.46 -1.60
C PRO A 72 3.02 19.95 -1.51
N THR A 73 3.94 20.39 -2.35
CA THR A 73 4.37 21.79 -2.39
C THR A 73 3.21 22.57 -2.96
N GLU A 74 2.56 23.38 -2.13
CA GLU A 74 1.47 24.29 -2.50
C GLU A 74 1.87 25.38 -3.52
N SER A 75 3.10 25.37 -4.01
CA SER A 75 3.52 26.14 -5.18
C SER A 75 2.94 25.50 -6.44
N GLY A 76 1.96 26.17 -7.06
CA GLY A 76 1.19 25.74 -8.23
C GLY A 76 1.94 25.53 -9.55
N ASP A 77 3.16 24.97 -9.50
CA ASP A 77 3.93 24.46 -10.63
C ASP A 77 4.23 22.96 -10.45
N GLU A 78 3.29 22.24 -9.84
CA GLU A 78 3.35 20.78 -9.78
C GLU A 78 3.03 20.24 -11.19
N SER A 79 4.05 20.19 -12.04
CA SER A 79 4.01 19.40 -13.26
C SER A 79 3.51 18.00 -12.89
N PRO A 80 2.39 17.52 -13.47
CA PRO A 80 1.82 16.23 -13.10
C PRO A 80 2.91 15.16 -13.24
N CYS A 81 3.11 14.40 -12.17
CA CYS A 81 4.23 13.50 -11.98
C CYS A 81 4.45 12.64 -13.21
N LYS A 82 5.51 12.94 -13.96
CA LYS A 82 5.83 12.31 -15.24
C LYS A 82 6.66 11.05 -15.02
N MET A 83 6.22 10.16 -14.14
CA MET A 83 6.85 8.83 -14.12
C MET A 83 6.41 8.10 -15.38
N SER A 84 7.35 7.54 -16.13
CA SER A 84 7.01 6.65 -17.25
C SER A 84 6.73 5.24 -16.72
N LEU A 85 6.01 4.42 -17.48
CA LEU A 85 5.76 3.01 -17.11
C LEU A 85 7.07 2.23 -16.93
N ILE A 86 8.09 2.56 -17.72
CA ILE A 86 9.41 1.93 -17.67
C ILE A 86 10.12 2.32 -16.38
N ASP A 87 10.11 3.62 -16.03
CA ASP A 87 10.71 4.09 -14.78
C ASP A 87 10.03 3.49 -13.56
N GLY A 88 8.69 3.38 -13.59
CA GLY A 88 7.93 2.71 -12.53
C GLY A 88 8.31 1.23 -12.38
N ALA A 89 8.49 0.51 -13.49
CA ALA A 89 8.91 -0.90 -13.45
C ALA A 89 10.34 -1.07 -12.89
N VAL A 90 11.26 -0.19 -13.27
CA VAL A 90 12.63 -0.19 -12.72
C VAL A 90 12.61 0.09 -11.23
N TYR A 91 11.78 1.03 -10.78
CA TYR A 91 11.61 1.36 -9.36
C TYR A 91 11.08 0.16 -8.55
N LEU A 92 10.00 -0.47 -8.99
CA LEU A 92 9.45 -1.66 -8.32
C LEU A 92 10.47 -2.80 -8.25
N SER A 93 11.24 -3.01 -9.31
CA SER A 93 12.29 -4.04 -9.33
C SER A 93 13.36 -3.78 -8.27
N ARG A 94 13.73 -2.51 -8.04
CA ARG A 94 14.69 -2.13 -6.98
C ARG A 94 14.13 -2.44 -5.59
N ILE A 95 12.89 -2.03 -5.31
CA ILE A 95 12.26 -2.29 -4.00
C ILE A 95 12.18 -3.79 -3.72
N LEU A 96 11.71 -4.59 -4.69
CA LEU A 96 11.58 -6.03 -4.51
C LEU A 96 12.93 -6.70 -4.25
N ASN A 97 14.00 -6.22 -4.88
CA ASN A 97 15.34 -6.72 -4.64
C ASN A 97 15.90 -6.26 -3.28
N ASP A 98 15.64 -5.02 -2.84
CA ASP A 98 16.06 -4.51 -1.53
C ASP A 98 15.39 -5.27 -0.36
N THR A 99 14.16 -5.78 -0.54
CA THR A 99 13.48 -6.60 0.49
C THR A 99 14.13 -7.97 0.74
N SER A 100 15.01 -8.44 -0.15
CA SER A 100 15.72 -9.71 0.06
C SER A 100 16.93 -9.61 1.00
N ASP A 101 17.38 -8.39 1.33
CA ASP A 101 18.55 -8.15 2.19
C ASP A 101 18.26 -7.38 3.49
N SER A 102 17.01 -6.97 3.75
CA SER A 102 16.69 -6.23 4.97
C SER A 102 16.41 -7.14 6.16
N SER A 103 17.47 -7.56 6.84
CA SER A 103 17.38 -8.00 8.24
C SER A 103 16.71 -6.89 9.06
N VAL A 104 15.47 -7.13 9.50
CA VAL A 104 14.77 -6.27 10.45
C VAL A 104 15.58 -6.29 11.75
N VAL A 105 16.42 -5.28 11.97
CA VAL A 105 16.90 -4.93 13.30
C VAL A 105 15.69 -4.35 14.03
N PRO A 106 15.17 -5.01 15.09
CA PRO A 106 14.10 -4.40 15.87
C PRO A 106 14.60 -3.10 16.51
N PRO A 107 13.74 -2.10 16.69
CA PRO A 107 14.13 -0.83 17.33
C PRO A 107 14.71 -1.12 18.73
N PRO A 108 15.72 -0.36 19.18
CA PRO A 108 16.33 -0.61 20.48
C PRO A 108 15.29 -0.46 21.58
N SER A 109 15.02 -1.56 22.29
CA SER A 109 14.27 -1.56 23.53
C SER A 109 14.92 -0.56 24.51
N PRO A 110 14.13 0.27 25.22
CA PRO A 110 14.70 1.15 26.23
C PRO A 110 15.26 0.29 27.38
N SER A 111 16.58 0.29 27.51
CA SER A 111 17.30 -0.29 28.63
C SER A 111 16.91 0.44 29.92
N ASP A 112 15.97 -0.12 30.67
CA ASP A 112 15.74 0.24 32.06
C ASP A 112 16.85 -0.39 32.91
N SER A 113 17.75 0.45 33.42
CA SER A 113 18.82 0.06 34.32
C SER A 113 18.97 1.15 35.36
N GLY A 114 18.32 0.96 36.51
CA GLY A 114 18.43 1.92 37.60
C GLY A 114 17.62 1.63 38.85
N ARG A 115 17.59 0.38 39.33
CA ARG A 115 17.19 0.11 40.72
C ARG A 115 18.35 0.52 41.64
N PRO A 116 18.05 1.16 42.79
CA PRO A 116 18.65 0.66 44.01
C PRO A 116 17.58 0.38 45.07
N GLU A 117 17.69 -0.81 45.66
CA GLU A 117 17.03 -1.21 46.90
C GLU A 117 17.61 -0.44 48.08
N VAL A 118 16.78 0.09 48.99
CA VAL A 118 17.05 0.08 50.44
C VAL A 118 15.71 0.10 51.24
N GLU A 119 15.48 -1.01 51.94
CA GLU A 119 14.93 -1.23 53.29
C GLU A 119 13.70 -0.47 53.87
N THR A 120 12.72 -1.30 54.27
CA THR A 120 12.21 -1.48 55.65
C THR A 120 11.47 -0.33 56.34
N ALA A 121 10.14 -0.47 56.49
CA ALA A 121 9.48 -0.73 57.78
C ALA A 121 7.95 -0.50 57.73
N ALA A 122 7.22 -1.55 58.11
CA ALA A 122 6.09 -1.58 59.06
C ALA A 122 4.93 -0.57 58.99
N SER A 123 3.72 -1.17 58.96
CA SER A 123 2.53 -0.77 59.76
C SER A 123 1.78 0.50 59.31
N THR A 124 0.45 0.61 59.30
CA THR A 124 -0.67 -0.19 59.80
C THR A 124 -1.93 0.40 59.16
N SER A 125 -2.93 -0.44 58.92
CA SER A 125 -4.31 -0.02 58.65
C SER A 125 -4.84 0.86 59.78
N SER A 126 -5.55 1.95 59.44
CA SER A 126 -6.49 2.56 60.37
C SER A 126 -7.61 3.31 59.65
N VAL A 127 -8.80 3.09 60.17
CA VAL A 127 -10.11 3.51 59.73
C VAL A 127 -10.45 4.90 60.29
N GLY A 128 -11.13 5.71 59.47
CA GLY A 128 -12.15 6.65 59.94
C GLY A 128 -11.72 8.12 60.13
N GLY A 129 -12.59 9.05 59.70
CA GLY A 129 -12.52 10.43 60.18
C GLY A 129 -13.02 11.53 59.23
N LYS A 130 -14.33 11.73 59.23
CA LYS A 130 -15.17 12.93 58.93
C LYS A 130 -14.50 14.31 58.66
N SER A 131 -15.19 15.08 57.79
CA SER A 131 -15.31 16.57 57.76
C SER A 131 -14.02 17.35 57.47
N PHE A 132 -13.97 18.43 56.66
CA PHE A 132 -14.81 19.64 56.65
C PHE A 132 -14.26 20.63 55.59
N LEU A 133 -15.14 21.53 55.11
CA LEU A 133 -14.89 22.89 54.59
C LEU A 133 -14.30 23.18 53.18
N ILE A 134 -15.23 23.59 52.33
CA ILE A 134 -15.26 24.79 51.45
C ILE A 134 -14.25 25.90 51.85
N ARG A 135 -13.51 26.43 50.87
CA ARG A 135 -13.06 27.83 50.84
C ARG A 135 -13.03 28.43 49.43
N ARG A 136 -13.86 29.47 49.31
CA ARG A 136 -13.84 30.66 48.43
C ARG A 136 -13.90 30.47 46.92
#